data_AF-A0A2S6TZ79-F1
#
_entry.id   AF-A0A2S6TZ79-F1
#
_cell.length_a   1.000
_cell.length_b   1.000
_cell.length_c   1.000
_cell.angle_alpha   90.00
_cell.angle_beta   90.00
_cell.angle_gamma   90.00
#
_symmetry.space_group_name_H-M   'P 1'
#
loop_
_entity.id
_entity.type
_entity.pdbx_description
1 polymer ?
#
loop_
_entity_poly.entity_id
_entity_poly.type
_entity_poly.pdbx_seq_one_letter_code
_entity_poly.pdbx_strand_id
1 'polypeptide(L)'
;MNIRIFLMAFILFIFVVPNKSYSETIGVISLHPKWSMPTKHEGYWKEVGKLHIFKKKFQNKCGRGPWRCSGDKTIVGHKANDLRLVDFTLHKGGVLVESPHCAWSKLRKYDLAVDEALKQCVLPRIERLKRRGAKKIVVLGKSLGANMAIRAGVIFDGLSGIVAMAPGHVPGGEFMSSNFAGSVSKAKEAVSEGKGGDILELQDINQGVHKTLSIKASAYLSFFSPEGKAVMIKNTAQLPPELPFLWIVGSSDIITEKGIGPKIFAKAPKNPKSKYIEVQGGHGDVGENGSEKIIEWLKGL
;
A
#
# COMPACT_ATOMS: atom_id res chain seq x y z
N MET A 1 59.93 44.60 8.34
CA MET A 1 59.46 43.22 8.04
C MET A 1 57.93 43.24 8.08
N ASN A 2 57.29 43.34 6.92
CA ASN A 2 55.83 43.53 6.80
C ASN A 2 55.12 42.17 6.80
N ILE A 3 54.30 41.90 7.81
CA ILE A 3 53.45 40.71 7.87
C ILE A 3 52.07 41.09 7.33
N ARG A 4 51.73 40.61 6.12
CA ARG A 4 50.37 40.69 5.57
C ARG A 4 49.55 39.54 6.14
N ILE A 5 48.49 39.86 6.89
CA ILE A 5 47.48 38.90 7.35
C ILE A 5 46.46 38.70 6.23
N PHE A 6 46.39 37.49 5.68
CA PHE A 6 45.34 37.09 4.75
C PHE A 6 44.10 36.68 5.54
N LEU A 7 43.04 37.49 5.50
CA LEU A 7 41.73 37.12 6.03
C LEU A 7 41.04 36.20 5.01
N MET A 8 40.94 34.91 5.31
CA MET A 8 40.26 33.94 4.47
C MET A 8 38.75 33.98 4.79
N ALA A 9 37.96 34.61 3.93
CA ALA A 9 36.51 34.65 4.06
C ALA A 9 35.90 33.26 3.80
N PHE A 10 35.41 32.61 4.87
CA PHE A 10 34.61 31.40 4.77
C PHE A 10 33.17 31.80 4.40
N ILE A 11 32.79 31.63 3.14
CA ILE A 11 31.40 31.74 2.71
C ILE A 11 30.69 30.45 3.15
N LEU A 12 29.98 30.54 4.28
CA LEU A 12 29.10 29.48 4.75
C LEU A 12 27.85 29.45 3.85
N PHE A 13 27.80 28.54 2.88
CA PHE A 13 26.56 28.24 2.16
C PHE A 13 25.60 27.52 3.12
N ILE A 14 24.77 28.30 3.81
CA ILE A 14 23.61 27.76 4.53
C ILE A 14 22.59 27.35 3.48
N PHE A 15 22.57 26.06 3.14
CA PHE A 15 21.42 25.46 2.44
C PHE A 15 20.22 25.48 3.40
N VAL A 16 19.41 26.53 3.35
CA VAL A 16 18.07 26.50 3.94
C VAL A 16 17.22 25.58 3.07
N VAL A 17 17.12 24.31 3.46
CA VAL A 17 16.05 23.43 2.98
C VAL A 17 14.84 23.74 3.87
N PRO A 18 13.79 24.41 3.38
CA PRO A 18 12.57 24.58 4.17
C PRO A 18 11.83 23.25 4.16
N ASN A 19 12.28 22.29 4.97
CA ASN A 19 11.51 21.09 5.21
C ASN A 19 10.39 21.50 6.17
N LYS A 20 9.22 21.88 5.65
CA LYS A 20 8.01 22.02 6.47
C LYS A 20 7.79 20.67 7.15
N SER A 21 8.23 20.58 8.40
CA SER A 21 8.05 19.42 9.27
C SER A 21 6.55 19.19 9.45
N TYR A 22 6.15 17.93 9.55
CA TYR A 22 4.81 17.61 10.03
C TYR A 22 4.61 18.20 11.43
N SER A 23 3.39 18.63 11.73
CA SER A 23 3.00 19.08 13.08
C SER A 23 3.05 17.93 14.10
N GLU A 24 2.83 16.70 13.62
CA GLU A 24 2.95 15.47 14.40
C GLU A 24 3.61 14.36 13.57
N THR A 25 4.30 13.42 14.22
CA THR A 25 4.90 12.28 13.54
C THR A 25 3.83 11.38 12.93
N ILE A 26 3.87 11.19 11.60
CA ILE A 26 2.97 10.31 10.87
C ILE A 26 3.63 8.96 10.64
N GLY A 27 2.89 7.89 10.92
CA GLY A 27 3.21 6.52 10.54
C GLY A 27 2.33 6.05 9.38
N VAL A 28 2.96 5.50 8.34
CA VAL A 28 2.26 4.93 7.17
C VAL A 28 2.54 3.43 7.08
N ILE A 29 1.47 2.65 6.94
CA ILE A 29 1.53 1.23 6.62
C ILE A 29 1.29 1.07 5.11
N SER A 30 2.29 0.64 4.36
CA SER A 30 2.21 0.49 2.89
C SER A 30 1.86 -0.95 2.48
N LEU A 31 0.65 -1.11 1.96
CA LEU A 31 0.08 -2.37 1.51
C LEU A 31 0.43 -2.61 0.03
N HIS A 32 1.26 -3.64 -0.20
CA HIS A 32 1.81 -3.95 -1.50
C HIS A 32 0.74 -4.36 -2.54
N PRO A 33 1.02 -4.20 -3.84
CA PRO A 33 0.18 -4.76 -4.90
C PRO A 33 0.02 -6.28 -4.80
N LYS A 34 -0.99 -6.79 -5.50
CA LYS A 34 -1.21 -8.21 -5.74
C LYS A 34 0.06 -8.90 -6.26
N TRP A 35 0.40 -10.07 -5.69
CA TRP A 35 1.58 -10.85 -6.08
C TRP A 35 2.93 -10.12 -5.99
N SER A 36 3.00 -9.02 -5.23
CA SER A 36 4.22 -8.23 -5.03
C SER A 36 4.98 -8.64 -3.76
N MET A 37 6.19 -8.10 -3.64
CA MET A 37 7.04 -8.19 -2.44
C MET A 37 7.10 -6.80 -1.79
N PRO A 38 6.77 -6.66 -0.49
CA PRO A 38 6.86 -5.39 0.21
C PRO A 38 8.31 -4.89 0.26
N THR A 39 8.48 -3.59 0.47
CA THR A 39 9.79 -3.02 0.74
C THR A 39 10.36 -3.57 2.05
N LYS A 40 11.67 -3.47 2.18
CA LYS A 40 12.43 -3.98 3.32
C LYS A 40 12.99 -2.77 4.05
N HIS A 41 12.62 -2.63 5.32
CA HIS A 41 12.97 -1.48 6.16
C HIS A 41 14.00 -1.90 7.19
N GLU A 42 15.17 -1.25 7.22
CA GLU A 42 16.27 -1.56 8.14
C GLU A 42 15.81 -1.61 9.60
N GLY A 43 14.95 -0.66 10.01
CA GLY A 43 14.40 -0.59 11.37
C GLY A 43 13.71 -1.88 11.82
N TYR A 44 12.85 -2.46 10.96
CA TYR A 44 12.21 -3.76 11.25
C TYR A 44 13.24 -4.87 11.43
N TRP A 45 14.25 -4.93 10.55
CA TRP A 45 15.28 -5.97 10.63
C TRP A 45 16.19 -5.82 11.84
N LYS A 46 16.42 -4.59 12.29
CA LYS A 46 17.10 -4.28 13.55
C LYS A 46 16.28 -4.78 14.74
N GLU A 47 14.99 -4.48 14.78
CA GLU A 47 14.09 -4.87 15.87
C GLU A 47 13.99 -6.39 16.03
N VAL A 48 13.93 -7.15 14.93
CA VAL A 48 13.87 -8.62 14.99
C VAL A 48 15.25 -9.30 15.09
N GLY A 49 16.32 -8.55 15.38
CA GLY A 49 17.67 -9.09 15.58
C GLY A 49 18.33 -9.65 14.31
N LYS A 50 17.82 -9.32 13.12
CA LYS A 50 18.27 -9.86 11.83
C LYS A 50 18.86 -8.80 10.90
N LEU A 51 19.43 -7.74 11.46
CA LEU A 51 20.04 -6.65 10.70
C LEU A 51 21.13 -7.15 9.73
N HIS A 52 21.95 -8.12 10.15
CA HIS A 52 22.98 -8.73 9.31
C HIS A 52 22.39 -9.36 8.02
N ILE A 53 21.20 -9.97 8.11
CA ILE A 53 20.49 -10.53 6.95
C ILE A 53 20.06 -9.42 6.01
N PHE A 54 19.52 -8.32 6.55
CA PHE A 54 19.12 -7.18 5.74
C PHE A 54 20.31 -6.61 4.96
N LYS A 55 21.41 -6.36 5.66
CA LYS A 55 22.63 -5.82 5.04
C LYS A 55 23.15 -6.75 3.94
N LYS A 56 23.33 -8.03 4.26
CA LYS A 56 23.90 -9.03 3.33
C LYS A 56 22.99 -9.31 2.12
N LYS A 57 21.68 -9.49 2.33
CA LYS A 57 20.77 -9.95 1.26
C LYS A 57 20.17 -8.81 0.44
N PHE A 58 20.01 -7.62 1.03
CA PHE A 58 19.28 -6.51 0.39
C PHE A 58 20.15 -5.26 0.25
N GLN A 59 20.65 -4.68 1.34
CA GLN A 59 21.38 -3.40 1.31
C GLN A 59 22.66 -3.45 0.47
N ASN A 60 23.48 -4.49 0.61
CA ASN A 60 24.72 -4.64 -0.17
C ASN A 60 24.47 -4.90 -1.66
N LYS A 61 23.23 -5.24 -2.03
CA LYS A 61 22.80 -5.43 -3.42
C LYS A 61 22.11 -4.19 -4.00
N CYS A 62 22.10 -3.07 -3.30
CA CYS A 62 21.53 -1.81 -3.81
C CYS A 62 22.09 -1.48 -5.20
N GLY A 63 21.19 -1.20 -6.15
CA GLY A 63 21.55 -0.90 -7.54
C GLY A 63 21.92 -2.12 -8.39
N ARG A 64 22.09 -3.30 -7.79
CA ARG A 64 22.41 -4.54 -8.51
C ARG A 64 21.16 -5.39 -8.74
N GLY A 65 21.03 -5.89 -9.97
CA GLY A 65 19.90 -6.73 -10.36
C GLY A 65 18.56 -6.03 -10.10
N PRO A 66 17.59 -6.69 -9.43
CA PRO A 66 16.28 -6.13 -9.22
C PRO A 66 16.17 -5.19 -8.02
N TRP A 67 17.22 -4.97 -7.23
CA TRP A 67 17.12 -4.22 -5.98
C TRP A 67 17.36 -2.72 -6.20
N ARG A 68 16.49 -1.89 -5.63
CA ARG A 68 16.59 -0.42 -5.59
C ARG A 68 16.44 0.04 -4.15
N CYS A 69 17.06 1.16 -3.80
CA CYS A 69 17.13 1.60 -2.40
C CYS A 69 16.85 3.09 -2.28
N SER A 70 16.44 3.51 -1.08
CA SER A 70 16.45 4.91 -0.67
C SER A 70 17.87 5.47 -0.71
N GLY A 71 18.00 6.81 -0.70
CA GLY A 71 19.32 7.47 -0.78
C GLY A 71 20.26 7.08 0.36
N ASP A 72 19.72 6.90 1.57
CA ASP A 72 20.42 6.43 2.77
C ASP A 72 20.54 4.90 2.86
N LYS A 73 19.98 4.16 1.90
CA LYS A 73 19.95 2.70 1.81
C LYS A 73 19.28 2.00 3.01
N THR A 74 18.46 2.69 3.80
CA THR A 74 17.71 2.11 4.92
C THR A 74 16.42 1.43 4.48
N ILE A 75 15.94 1.72 3.27
CA ILE A 75 14.80 1.05 2.64
C ILE A 75 15.25 0.43 1.32
N VAL A 76 14.90 -0.85 1.10
CA VAL A 76 15.19 -1.60 -0.12
C VAL A 76 13.91 -2.16 -0.72
N GLY A 77 13.67 -1.90 -2.00
CA GLY A 77 12.53 -2.39 -2.76
C GLY A 77 12.95 -3.17 -4.01
N HIS A 78 12.09 -4.09 -4.44
CA HIS A 78 12.26 -4.78 -5.72
C HIS A 78 11.81 -3.85 -6.86
N LYS A 79 12.51 -3.81 -8.00
CA LYS A 79 12.22 -2.88 -9.12
C LYS A 79 10.79 -2.99 -9.65
N ALA A 80 10.23 -4.20 -9.62
CA ALA A 80 8.85 -4.50 -10.03
C ALA A 80 7.78 -4.17 -8.96
N ASN A 81 8.19 -3.75 -7.75
CA ASN A 81 7.29 -3.17 -6.78
C ASN A 81 7.37 -1.65 -6.90
N ASP A 82 6.51 -1.07 -7.73
CA ASP A 82 6.35 0.37 -7.94
C ASP A 82 6.02 1.16 -6.65
N LEU A 83 5.31 0.55 -5.69
CA LEU A 83 5.06 1.13 -4.37
C LEU A 83 6.36 1.49 -3.62
N ARG A 84 7.50 0.90 -4.00
CA ARG A 84 8.80 1.26 -3.42
C ARG A 84 9.14 2.75 -3.58
N LEU A 85 8.71 3.38 -4.69
CA LEU A 85 9.00 4.78 -4.95
C LEU A 85 8.27 5.66 -3.94
N VAL A 86 7.02 5.32 -3.67
CA VAL A 86 6.22 5.96 -2.62
C VAL A 86 6.88 5.79 -1.26
N ASP A 87 7.30 4.57 -0.90
CA ASP A 87 7.97 4.34 0.38
C ASP A 87 9.27 5.15 0.52
N PHE A 88 10.05 5.30 -0.56
CA PHE A 88 11.26 6.13 -0.55
C PHE A 88 10.94 7.61 -0.37
N THR A 89 9.92 8.11 -1.07
CA THR A 89 9.48 9.50 -1.00
C THR A 89 8.92 9.82 0.38
N LEU A 90 8.06 8.96 0.94
CA LEU A 90 7.54 9.08 2.30
C LEU A 90 8.66 9.13 3.34
N HIS A 91 9.63 8.21 3.25
CA HIS A 91 10.77 8.17 4.15
C HIS A 91 11.64 9.42 4.04
N LYS A 92 11.94 9.87 2.81
CA LYS A 92 12.65 11.14 2.58
C LYS A 92 11.89 12.33 3.17
N GLY A 93 10.56 12.29 3.13
CA GLY A 93 9.68 13.28 3.75
C GLY A 93 9.62 13.22 5.29
N GLY A 94 10.31 12.28 5.94
CA GLY A 94 10.29 12.13 7.41
C GLY A 94 9.12 11.31 7.95
N VAL A 95 8.37 10.62 7.10
CA VAL A 95 7.28 9.73 7.52
C VAL A 95 7.85 8.40 7.99
N LEU A 96 7.32 7.86 9.10
CA LEU A 96 7.67 6.52 9.55
C LEU A 96 6.93 5.51 8.68
N VAL A 97 7.65 4.65 7.95
CA VAL A 97 7.03 3.68 7.05
C VAL A 97 7.18 2.25 7.58
N GLU A 98 6.16 1.44 7.37
CA GLU A 98 6.15 -0.02 7.54
C GLU A 98 5.52 -0.69 6.31
N SER A 99 6.15 -1.74 5.77
CA SER A 99 5.61 -2.49 4.62
C SER A 99 5.49 -3.99 4.94
N PRO A 100 4.31 -4.47 5.38
CA PRO A 100 4.09 -5.89 5.72
C PRO A 100 4.09 -6.83 4.52
N HIS A 101 4.39 -8.12 4.75
CA HIS A 101 3.93 -9.18 3.85
C HIS A 101 2.49 -9.54 4.25
N CYS A 102 1.52 -9.32 3.37
CA CYS A 102 0.13 -9.71 3.59
C CYS A 102 -0.22 -10.99 2.80
N ALA A 103 -1.41 -11.54 3.04
CA ALA A 103 -1.84 -12.83 2.47
C ALA A 103 -1.79 -12.84 0.93
N TRP A 104 -2.09 -11.73 0.26
CA TRP A 104 -2.05 -11.61 -1.21
C TRP A 104 -0.64 -11.41 -1.80
N SER A 105 0.42 -11.60 -1.01
CA SER A 105 1.80 -11.54 -1.50
C SER A 105 2.14 -12.77 -2.33
N LYS A 106 3.21 -12.67 -3.13
CA LYS A 106 3.69 -13.80 -3.95
C LYS A 106 4.00 -15.06 -3.14
N LEU A 107 4.44 -14.87 -1.89
CA LEU A 107 4.83 -15.97 -1.00
C LEU A 107 3.63 -16.58 -0.27
N ARG A 108 2.62 -15.77 0.06
CA ARG A 108 1.48 -16.20 0.88
C ARG A 108 0.27 -16.67 0.06
N LYS A 109 0.14 -16.26 -1.20
CA LYS A 109 -0.83 -16.80 -2.17
C LYS A 109 -2.29 -16.86 -1.66
N TYR A 110 -2.73 -15.83 -0.95
CA TYR A 110 -4.07 -15.71 -0.36
C TYR A 110 -4.39 -16.80 0.68
N ASP A 111 -3.40 -17.21 1.46
CA ASP A 111 -3.54 -18.21 2.53
C ASP A 111 -4.54 -17.87 3.65
N LEU A 112 -5.00 -16.61 3.75
CA LEU A 112 -6.00 -16.13 4.71
C LEU A 112 -7.08 -15.31 4.03
N ALA A 113 -8.30 -15.31 4.59
CA ALA A 113 -9.36 -14.39 4.19
C ALA A 113 -9.00 -12.92 4.47
N VAL A 114 -9.66 -11.97 3.80
CA VAL A 114 -9.29 -10.54 3.78
C VAL A 114 -9.15 -9.93 5.17
N ASP A 115 -10.17 -10.09 6.04
CA ASP A 115 -10.16 -9.42 7.35
C ASP A 115 -9.10 -10.01 8.28
N GLU A 116 -8.90 -11.33 8.23
CA GLU A 116 -7.84 -12.00 8.99
C GLU A 116 -6.46 -11.61 8.46
N ALA A 117 -6.28 -11.58 7.15
CA ALA A 117 -5.06 -11.14 6.49
C ALA A 117 -4.68 -9.71 6.91
N LEU A 118 -5.65 -8.79 6.92
CA LEU A 118 -5.48 -7.41 7.37
C LEU A 118 -5.12 -7.35 8.85
N LYS A 119 -5.84 -8.04 9.73
CA LYS A 119 -5.53 -8.07 11.17
C LYS A 119 -4.10 -8.52 11.42
N GLN A 120 -3.67 -9.63 10.79
CA GLN A 120 -2.31 -10.14 10.97
C GLN A 120 -1.24 -9.22 10.38
N CYS A 121 -1.52 -8.54 9.26
CA CYS A 121 -0.49 -7.75 8.58
C CYS A 121 -0.48 -6.26 8.97
N VAL A 122 -1.56 -5.70 9.50
CA VAL A 122 -1.70 -4.27 9.87
C VAL A 122 -1.51 -4.03 11.37
N LEU A 123 -2.18 -4.78 12.26
CA LEU A 123 -2.14 -4.51 13.71
C LEU A 123 -0.71 -4.45 14.29
N PRO A 124 0.20 -5.39 14.00
CA PRO A 124 1.56 -5.31 14.54
C PRO A 124 2.35 -4.09 14.02
N ARG A 125 1.93 -3.50 12.89
CA ARG A 125 2.58 -2.31 12.31
C ARG A 125 2.07 -1.04 12.97
N ILE A 126 0.78 -0.98 13.30
CA ILE A 126 0.21 0.11 14.12
C ILE A 126 1.03 0.24 15.41
N GLU A 127 1.20 -0.87 16.12
CA GLU A 127 1.93 -0.87 17.40
C GLU A 127 3.41 -0.48 17.24
N ARG A 128 4.09 -0.96 16.20
CA ARG A 128 5.48 -0.54 15.93
C ARG A 128 5.61 0.93 15.57
N LEU A 129 4.71 1.46 14.74
CA LEU A 129 4.71 2.87 14.38
C LEU A 129 4.47 3.75 15.62
N LYS A 130 3.51 3.38 16.48
CA LYS A 130 3.27 4.06 17.77
C LYS A 130 4.49 4.04 18.69
N ARG A 131 5.17 2.88 18.84
CA ARG A 131 6.42 2.78 19.60
C ARG A 131 7.54 3.66 19.05
N ARG A 132 7.57 3.86 17.73
CA ARG A 132 8.51 4.76 17.04
C ARG A 132 8.08 6.23 17.10
N GLY A 133 7.00 6.55 17.82
CA GLY A 133 6.53 7.91 18.07
C GLY A 133 5.44 8.41 17.12
N ALA A 134 4.90 7.58 16.23
CA ALA A 134 3.79 7.99 15.37
C ALA A 134 2.56 8.34 16.20
N LYS A 135 2.01 9.53 15.98
CA LYS A 135 0.75 10.02 16.57
C LYS A 135 -0.42 9.85 15.63
N LYS A 136 -0.17 9.94 14.32
CA LYS A 136 -1.14 9.64 13.26
C LYS A 136 -0.76 8.36 12.54
N ILE A 137 -1.74 7.50 12.31
CA ILE A 137 -1.54 6.24 11.57
C ILE A 137 -2.37 6.28 10.30
N VAL A 138 -1.72 6.09 9.15
CA VAL A 138 -2.37 6.03 7.85
C VAL A 138 -2.11 4.67 7.21
N VAL A 139 -3.15 4.07 6.62
CA VAL A 139 -3.00 2.88 5.80
C VAL A 139 -3.04 3.29 4.33
N LEU A 140 -1.93 3.06 3.63
CA LEU A 140 -1.79 3.32 2.21
C LEU A 140 -1.69 2.01 1.47
N GLY A 141 -2.32 1.89 0.30
CA GLY A 141 -2.13 0.72 -0.53
C GLY A 141 -2.17 1.02 -2.02
N LYS A 142 -1.56 0.12 -2.81
CA LYS A 142 -1.59 0.17 -4.27
C LYS A 142 -2.32 -1.00 -4.90
N SER A 143 -3.10 -0.80 -5.97
CA SER A 143 -3.76 -1.88 -6.72
C SER A 143 -4.65 -2.71 -5.78
N LEU A 144 -4.46 -4.03 -5.66
CA LEU A 144 -5.15 -4.82 -4.63
C LEU A 144 -4.87 -4.29 -3.22
N GLY A 145 -3.65 -3.84 -2.92
CA GLY A 145 -3.33 -3.22 -1.64
C GLY A 145 -4.18 -1.96 -1.36
N ALA A 146 -4.57 -1.20 -2.38
CA ALA A 146 -5.45 -0.04 -2.24
C ALA A 146 -6.87 -0.45 -1.83
N ASN A 147 -7.40 -1.50 -2.45
CA ASN A 147 -8.66 -2.12 -2.04
C ASN A 147 -8.59 -2.61 -0.59
N MET A 148 -7.46 -3.21 -0.20
CA MET A 148 -7.22 -3.63 1.18
C MET A 148 -7.09 -2.45 2.15
N ALA A 149 -6.54 -1.30 1.73
CA ALA A 149 -6.52 -0.07 2.53
C ALA A 149 -7.94 0.49 2.76
N ILE A 150 -8.81 0.43 1.74
CA ILE A 150 -10.23 0.78 1.91
C ILE A 150 -10.89 -0.15 2.94
N ARG A 151 -10.67 -1.48 2.84
CA ARG A 151 -11.22 -2.42 3.84
C ARG A 151 -10.62 -2.18 5.24
N ALA A 152 -9.34 -1.85 5.33
CA ALA A 152 -8.69 -1.49 6.60
C ALA A 152 -9.38 -0.30 7.28
N GLY A 153 -9.80 0.71 6.51
CA GLY A 153 -10.58 1.84 7.02
C GLY A 153 -11.96 1.48 7.59
N VAL A 154 -12.50 0.29 7.27
CA VAL A 154 -13.77 -0.20 7.82
C VAL A 154 -13.57 -1.03 9.09
N ILE A 155 -12.45 -1.74 9.21
CA ILE A 155 -12.27 -2.76 10.27
C ILE A 155 -11.27 -2.36 11.36
N PHE A 156 -10.57 -1.24 11.21
CA PHE A 156 -9.67 -0.71 12.23
C PHE A 156 -10.11 0.67 12.67
N ASP A 157 -10.28 0.81 13.97
CA ASP A 157 -10.55 2.09 14.61
C ASP A 157 -9.26 2.92 14.77
N GLY A 158 -9.42 4.23 14.92
CA GLY A 158 -8.32 5.14 15.26
C GLY A 158 -7.30 5.38 14.15
N LEU A 159 -7.60 4.99 12.90
CA LEU A 159 -6.81 5.42 11.75
C LEU A 159 -7.02 6.92 11.51
N SER A 160 -5.95 7.63 11.19
CA SER A 160 -5.96 9.06 10.87
C SER A 160 -6.23 9.35 9.39
N GLY A 161 -6.27 8.30 8.56
CA GLY A 161 -6.60 8.40 7.15
C GLY A 161 -6.29 7.11 6.39
N ILE A 162 -6.84 7.00 5.19
CA ILE A 162 -6.51 5.93 4.25
C ILE A 162 -6.17 6.50 2.87
N VAL A 163 -5.24 5.85 2.17
CA VAL A 163 -4.83 6.20 0.81
C VAL A 163 -5.02 4.99 -0.11
N ALA A 164 -5.89 5.13 -1.10
CA ALA A 164 -6.07 4.17 -2.16
C ALA A 164 -5.38 4.67 -3.45
N MET A 165 -4.20 4.13 -3.72
CA MET A 165 -3.39 4.49 -4.89
C MET A 165 -3.60 3.50 -6.03
N ALA A 166 -3.94 3.98 -7.23
CA ALA A 166 -4.25 3.17 -8.40
C ALA A 166 -5.12 1.94 -8.04
N PRO A 167 -6.33 2.12 -7.49
CA PRO A 167 -7.06 1.00 -6.92
C PRO A 167 -7.48 0.00 -8.00
N GLY A 168 -7.36 -1.28 -7.69
CA GLY A 168 -7.70 -2.37 -8.60
C GLY A 168 -8.42 -3.50 -7.87
N HIS A 169 -8.64 -4.61 -8.58
CA HIS A 169 -9.36 -5.78 -8.07
C HIS A 169 -10.83 -5.43 -7.73
N VAL A 170 -11.70 -5.54 -8.72
CA VAL A 170 -13.14 -5.22 -8.62
C VAL A 170 -13.94 -6.51 -8.84
N PRO A 171 -14.18 -7.34 -7.80
CA PRO A 171 -14.81 -8.66 -7.95
C PRO A 171 -16.17 -8.65 -8.67
N GLY A 172 -16.98 -7.60 -8.43
CA GLY A 172 -18.27 -7.42 -9.10
C GLY A 172 -18.21 -6.68 -10.44
N GLY A 173 -17.02 -6.34 -10.95
CA GLY A 173 -16.87 -5.73 -12.26
C GLY A 173 -16.86 -6.79 -13.35
N GLU A 174 -17.41 -6.45 -14.52
CA GLU A 174 -17.61 -7.36 -15.67
C GLU A 174 -16.42 -8.28 -15.96
N PHE A 175 -15.20 -7.72 -16.02
CA PHE A 175 -14.00 -8.50 -16.28
C PHE A 175 -13.79 -9.62 -15.24
N MET A 176 -13.91 -9.33 -13.95
CA MET A 176 -13.67 -10.33 -12.91
C MET A 176 -14.87 -11.26 -12.72
N SER A 177 -16.09 -10.74 -12.78
CA SER A 177 -17.29 -11.57 -12.66
C SER A 177 -17.35 -12.63 -13.76
N SER A 178 -17.00 -12.27 -15.00
CA SER A 178 -16.98 -13.21 -16.12
C SER A 178 -15.83 -14.21 -16.04
N ASN A 179 -14.60 -13.76 -15.74
CA ASN A 179 -13.44 -14.66 -15.67
C ASN A 179 -13.47 -15.61 -14.47
N PHE A 180 -14.12 -15.23 -13.36
CA PHE A 180 -14.08 -16.00 -12.11
C PHE A 180 -15.42 -16.63 -11.71
N ALA A 181 -16.48 -16.49 -12.52
CA ALA A 181 -17.82 -17.02 -12.21
C ALA A 181 -17.79 -18.49 -11.74
N GLY A 182 -17.17 -19.38 -12.51
CA GLY A 182 -17.09 -20.81 -12.17
C GLY A 182 -16.31 -21.10 -10.88
N SER A 183 -15.19 -20.39 -10.67
CA SER A 183 -14.39 -20.55 -9.45
C SER A 183 -15.11 -20.00 -8.22
N VAL A 184 -15.82 -18.88 -8.36
CA VAL A 184 -16.67 -18.32 -7.30
C VAL A 184 -17.82 -19.28 -6.99
N SER A 185 -18.48 -19.86 -8.00
CA SER A 185 -19.56 -20.83 -7.79
C SER A 185 -19.07 -22.06 -7.02
N LYS A 186 -17.97 -22.67 -7.46
CA LYS A 186 -17.36 -23.83 -6.80
C LYS A 186 -16.97 -23.54 -5.35
N ALA A 187 -16.40 -22.36 -5.09
CA ALA A 187 -16.05 -21.96 -3.73
C ALA A 187 -17.29 -21.68 -2.86
N LYS A 188 -18.37 -21.12 -3.43
CA LYS A 188 -19.66 -20.91 -2.73
C LYS A 188 -20.29 -22.23 -2.32
N GLU A 189 -20.32 -23.20 -3.24
CA GLU A 189 -20.79 -24.56 -2.99
C GLU A 189 -20.04 -25.21 -1.83
N ALA A 190 -18.70 -25.26 -1.90
CA ALA A 190 -17.88 -25.80 -0.83
C ALA A 190 -18.14 -25.13 0.53
N VAL A 191 -18.28 -23.79 0.57
CA VAL A 191 -18.62 -23.09 1.82
C VAL A 191 -20.01 -23.46 2.33
N SER A 192 -21.01 -23.60 1.46
CA SER A 192 -22.37 -24.00 1.84
C SER A 192 -22.45 -25.42 2.40
N GLU A 193 -21.54 -26.31 1.98
CA GLU A 193 -21.40 -27.68 2.49
C GLU A 193 -20.57 -27.76 3.79
N GLY A 194 -20.17 -26.63 4.38
CA GLY A 194 -19.30 -26.62 5.56
C GLY A 194 -17.82 -26.88 5.25
N LYS A 195 -17.44 -27.01 3.98
CA LYS A 195 -16.07 -27.26 3.48
C LYS A 195 -15.31 -25.97 3.17
N GLY A 196 -15.63 -24.88 3.88
CA GLY A 196 -14.99 -23.57 3.64
C GLY A 196 -13.48 -23.55 3.91
N GLY A 197 -12.97 -24.49 4.70
CA GLY A 197 -11.55 -24.67 5.00
C GLY A 197 -10.79 -25.50 3.97
N ASP A 198 -11.48 -26.18 3.06
CA ASP A 198 -10.86 -27.08 2.09
C ASP A 198 -10.09 -26.30 1.03
N ILE A 199 -8.94 -26.85 0.64
CA ILE A 199 -8.10 -26.29 -0.42
C ILE A 199 -8.68 -26.72 -1.76
N LEU A 200 -9.00 -25.73 -2.59
CA LEU A 200 -9.48 -25.92 -3.95
C LEU A 200 -8.48 -25.35 -4.95
N GLU A 201 -8.46 -25.93 -6.15
CA GLU A 201 -7.81 -25.35 -7.32
C GLU A 201 -8.78 -24.40 -8.02
N LEU A 202 -8.51 -23.09 -7.96
CA LEU A 202 -9.39 -22.00 -8.42
C LEU A 202 -8.63 -21.00 -9.28
N GLN A 203 -9.33 -20.32 -10.19
CA GLN A 203 -8.70 -19.43 -11.17
C GLN A 203 -8.32 -18.06 -10.58
N ASP A 204 -7.19 -17.53 -11.02
CA ASP A 204 -6.75 -16.15 -10.82
C ASP A 204 -6.16 -15.59 -12.12
N ILE A 205 -6.18 -14.26 -12.26
CA ILE A 205 -5.46 -13.54 -13.30
C ILE A 205 -4.54 -12.53 -12.63
N ASN A 206 -3.25 -12.58 -12.97
CA ASN A 206 -2.28 -11.59 -12.52
C ASN A 206 -1.56 -10.99 -13.72
N GLN A 207 -1.72 -9.68 -13.93
CA GLN A 207 -1.12 -8.95 -15.05
C GLN A 207 -1.38 -9.63 -16.40
N GLY A 208 -2.63 -10.03 -16.65
CA GLY A 208 -3.06 -10.69 -17.89
C GLY A 208 -2.73 -12.19 -17.98
N VAL A 209 -1.99 -12.75 -17.02
CA VAL A 209 -1.63 -14.18 -17.02
C VAL A 209 -2.59 -14.97 -16.13
N HIS A 210 -3.27 -15.96 -16.72
CA HIS A 210 -4.09 -16.93 -16.00
C HIS A 210 -3.22 -17.82 -15.09
N LYS A 211 -3.73 -18.09 -13.89
CA LYS A 211 -3.09 -18.89 -12.86
C LYS A 211 -4.14 -19.77 -12.19
N THR A 212 -3.69 -20.94 -11.73
CA THR A 212 -4.45 -21.76 -10.78
C THR A 212 -3.90 -21.51 -9.38
N LEU A 213 -4.80 -21.26 -8.43
CA LEU A 213 -4.52 -21.10 -7.02
C LEU A 213 -4.93 -22.35 -6.28
N SER A 214 -4.04 -22.83 -5.42
CA SER A 214 -4.37 -23.79 -4.36
C SER A 214 -4.71 -22.98 -3.10
N ILE A 215 -6.00 -22.80 -2.81
CA ILE A 215 -6.49 -21.84 -1.82
C ILE A 215 -7.74 -22.36 -1.10
N LYS A 216 -7.91 -22.00 0.18
CA LYS A 216 -9.14 -22.28 0.92
C LYS A 216 -10.36 -21.66 0.24
N ALA A 217 -11.45 -22.40 0.12
CA ALA A 217 -12.70 -21.91 -0.49
C ALA A 217 -13.18 -20.58 0.12
N SER A 218 -13.20 -20.49 1.45
CA SER A 218 -13.58 -19.27 2.18
C SER A 218 -12.66 -18.08 1.91
N ALA A 219 -11.34 -18.31 1.84
CA ALA A 219 -10.37 -17.26 1.52
C ALA A 219 -10.59 -16.76 0.09
N TYR A 220 -10.83 -17.67 -0.87
CA TYR A 220 -11.14 -17.29 -2.25
C TYR A 220 -12.38 -16.41 -2.33
N LEU A 221 -13.50 -16.80 -1.71
CA LEU A 221 -14.71 -15.97 -1.69
C LEU A 221 -14.45 -14.59 -1.08
N SER A 222 -13.67 -14.51 -0.02
CA SER A 222 -13.36 -13.24 0.62
C SER A 222 -12.70 -12.23 -0.34
N PHE A 223 -11.89 -12.70 -1.30
CA PHE A 223 -11.25 -11.83 -2.30
C PHE A 223 -12.04 -11.72 -3.60
N PHE A 224 -12.60 -12.81 -4.12
CA PHE A 224 -13.04 -12.88 -5.53
C PHE A 224 -14.57 -12.87 -5.71
N SER A 225 -15.36 -13.01 -4.64
CA SER A 225 -16.82 -12.89 -4.75
C SER A 225 -17.26 -11.41 -4.83
N PRO A 226 -18.27 -11.08 -5.65
CA PRO A 226 -18.96 -9.76 -5.64
C PRO A 226 -19.65 -9.42 -4.32
N GLU A 227 -19.81 -10.41 -3.44
CA GLU A 227 -20.34 -10.30 -2.08
C GLU A 227 -19.24 -10.36 -1.02
N GLY A 228 -17.99 -10.60 -1.45
CA GLY A 228 -16.82 -10.72 -0.58
C GLY A 228 -16.36 -9.42 0.05
N LYS A 229 -15.36 -9.53 0.93
CA LYS A 229 -14.81 -8.41 1.70
C LYS A 229 -13.85 -7.53 0.89
N ALA A 230 -13.43 -7.95 -0.30
CA ALA A 230 -12.62 -7.14 -1.23
C ALA A 230 -13.45 -6.33 -2.24
N VAL A 231 -14.69 -5.96 -1.91
CA VAL A 231 -15.56 -5.16 -2.80
C VAL A 231 -15.45 -3.69 -2.43
N MET A 232 -14.68 -2.93 -3.21
CA MET A 232 -14.36 -1.52 -2.91
C MET A 232 -15.60 -0.66 -2.68
N ILE A 233 -16.57 -0.66 -3.60
CA ILE A 233 -17.75 0.21 -3.50
C ILE A 233 -18.56 -0.02 -2.20
N LYS A 234 -18.64 -1.28 -1.74
CA LYS A 234 -19.31 -1.64 -0.49
C LYS A 234 -18.52 -1.15 0.71
N ASN A 235 -17.19 -1.32 0.70
CA ASN A 235 -16.34 -0.88 1.80
C ASN A 235 -16.23 0.64 1.88
N THR A 236 -16.13 1.34 0.74
CA THR A 236 -16.07 2.80 0.69
C THR A 236 -17.31 3.45 1.30
N ALA A 237 -18.50 2.86 1.07
CA ALA A 237 -19.75 3.33 1.69
C ALA A 237 -19.82 3.11 3.22
N GLN A 238 -18.97 2.24 3.77
CA GLN A 238 -18.93 1.89 5.20
C GLN A 238 -17.80 2.61 5.96
N LEU A 239 -17.02 3.47 5.28
CA LEU A 239 -15.97 4.21 5.97
C LEU A 239 -16.57 5.11 7.06
N PRO A 240 -15.88 5.32 8.18
CA PRO A 240 -16.30 6.30 9.18
C PRO A 240 -16.28 7.73 8.62
N PRO A 241 -17.26 8.60 8.93
CA PRO A 241 -17.31 9.97 8.41
C PRO A 241 -16.08 10.83 8.75
N GLU A 242 -15.49 10.60 9.92
CA GLU A 242 -14.32 11.31 10.41
C GLU A 242 -13.02 10.88 9.72
N LEU A 243 -12.99 9.71 9.07
CA LEU A 243 -11.79 9.13 8.47
C LEU A 243 -11.49 9.77 7.10
N PRO A 244 -10.39 10.57 6.96
CA PRO A 244 -10.02 11.14 5.68
C PRO A 244 -9.62 10.07 4.66
N PHE A 245 -10.11 10.21 3.43
CA PHE A 245 -9.86 9.28 2.34
C PHE A 245 -9.21 9.98 1.14
N LEU A 246 -7.99 9.58 0.79
CA LEU A 246 -7.34 9.96 -0.45
C LEU A 246 -7.48 8.84 -1.48
N TRP A 247 -8.15 9.14 -2.58
CA TRP A 247 -8.08 8.37 -3.81
C TRP A 247 -7.11 9.05 -4.77
N ILE A 248 -6.07 8.34 -5.20
CA ILE A 248 -5.11 8.86 -6.18
C ILE A 248 -4.89 7.86 -7.30
N VAL A 249 -5.07 8.27 -8.54
CA VAL A 249 -5.12 7.37 -9.69
C VAL A 249 -4.54 8.01 -10.95
N GLY A 250 -4.08 7.20 -11.89
CA GLY A 250 -3.65 7.66 -13.20
C GLY A 250 -4.86 8.06 -14.06
N SER A 251 -4.74 9.11 -14.84
CA SER A 251 -5.76 9.56 -15.80
C SER A 251 -6.05 8.52 -16.88
N SER A 252 -5.07 7.66 -17.19
CA SER A 252 -5.16 6.55 -18.16
C SER A 252 -5.21 5.17 -17.47
N ASP A 253 -5.52 5.13 -16.16
CA ASP A 253 -5.82 3.85 -15.49
C ASP A 253 -7.21 3.38 -15.94
N ILE A 254 -7.37 2.08 -16.18
CA ILE A 254 -8.65 1.48 -16.62
C ILE A 254 -9.81 1.80 -15.67
N ILE A 255 -9.54 1.96 -14.37
CA ILE A 255 -10.57 2.31 -13.40
C ILE A 255 -11.05 3.77 -13.56
N THR A 256 -10.19 4.65 -14.07
CA THR A 256 -10.49 6.03 -14.43
C THR A 256 -11.19 6.09 -15.78
N GLU A 257 -10.62 5.45 -16.82
CA GLU A 257 -11.17 5.46 -18.18
C GLU A 257 -12.59 4.89 -18.25
N LYS A 258 -12.89 3.86 -17.44
CA LYS A 258 -14.25 3.29 -17.35
C LYS A 258 -15.19 4.08 -16.41
N GLY A 259 -14.74 5.20 -15.85
CA GLY A 259 -15.50 6.02 -14.90
C GLY A 259 -15.87 5.28 -13.61
N ILE A 260 -15.15 4.22 -13.25
CA ILE A 260 -15.43 3.40 -12.07
C ILE A 260 -14.89 4.09 -10.81
N GLY A 261 -13.69 4.66 -10.88
CA GLY A 261 -13.01 5.30 -9.75
C GLY A 261 -13.83 6.41 -9.10
N PRO A 262 -14.30 7.42 -9.85
CA PRO A 262 -15.14 8.48 -9.29
C PRO A 262 -16.43 7.97 -8.68
N LYS A 263 -17.07 6.95 -9.28
CA LYS A 263 -18.30 6.32 -8.76
C LYS A 263 -18.08 5.63 -7.42
N ILE A 264 -16.94 4.97 -7.23
CA ILE A 264 -16.58 4.35 -5.96
C ILE A 264 -16.27 5.42 -4.91
N PHE A 265 -15.42 6.40 -5.26
CA PHE A 265 -15.05 7.47 -4.33
C PHE A 265 -16.27 8.26 -3.84
N ALA A 266 -17.23 8.55 -4.71
CA ALA A 266 -18.46 9.24 -4.37
C ALA A 266 -19.35 8.51 -3.34
N LYS A 267 -19.07 7.24 -3.03
CA LYS A 267 -19.75 6.51 -1.95
C LYS A 267 -19.16 6.80 -0.56
N ALA A 268 -17.97 7.38 -0.47
CA ALA A 268 -17.39 7.72 0.81
C ALA A 268 -18.23 8.80 1.51
N PRO A 269 -18.38 8.75 2.84
CA PRO A 269 -18.92 9.88 3.57
C PRO A 269 -18.16 11.17 3.24
N LYS A 270 -18.86 12.30 3.28
CA LYS A 270 -18.22 13.60 3.06
C LYS A 270 -17.28 13.91 4.21
N ASN A 271 -16.03 14.22 3.86
CA ASN A 271 -15.00 14.66 4.79
C ASN A 271 -14.16 15.75 4.10
N PRO A 272 -13.92 16.91 4.73
CA PRO A 272 -13.22 18.04 4.10
C PRO A 272 -11.76 17.74 3.74
N LYS A 273 -11.16 16.71 4.38
CA LYS A 273 -9.81 16.25 4.06
C LYS A 273 -9.80 15.14 3.01
N SER A 274 -10.94 14.55 2.64
CA SER A 274 -10.99 13.54 1.57
C SER A 274 -10.76 14.19 0.20
N LYS A 275 -9.97 13.53 -0.65
CA LYS A 275 -9.63 14.04 -1.99
C LYS A 275 -9.65 12.91 -3.03
N TYR A 276 -10.08 13.26 -4.24
CA TYR A 276 -9.88 12.46 -5.44
C TYR A 276 -8.87 13.19 -6.32
N ILE A 277 -7.76 12.53 -6.64
CA ILE A 277 -6.66 13.12 -7.39
C ILE A 277 -6.36 12.23 -8.59
N GLU A 278 -6.42 12.83 -9.78
CA GLU A 278 -5.87 12.23 -10.99
C GLU A 278 -4.46 12.76 -11.24
N VAL A 279 -3.56 11.86 -11.66
CA VAL A 279 -2.20 12.20 -12.09
C VAL A 279 -1.97 11.66 -13.49
N GLN A 280 -1.01 12.23 -14.20
CA GLN A 280 -0.68 11.77 -15.56
C GLN A 280 -0.25 10.29 -15.55
N GLY A 281 -0.62 9.56 -16.61
CA GLY A 281 -0.19 8.18 -16.84
C GLY A 281 -1.23 7.14 -16.42
N GLY A 282 -0.85 5.87 -16.51
CA GLY A 282 -1.69 4.72 -16.21
C GLY A 282 -1.38 4.09 -14.85
N HIS A 283 -1.82 2.83 -14.68
CA HIS A 283 -1.74 2.09 -13.41
C HIS A 283 -0.33 2.01 -12.80
N GLY A 284 0.71 1.91 -13.65
CA GLY A 284 2.10 1.81 -13.23
C GLY A 284 2.73 3.15 -12.81
N ASP A 285 2.23 4.26 -13.36
CA ASP A 285 2.89 5.57 -13.29
C ASP A 285 2.51 6.37 -12.04
N VAL A 286 1.39 6.00 -11.39
CA VAL A 286 0.86 6.71 -10.21
C VAL A 286 1.86 6.77 -9.06
N GLY A 287 2.73 5.77 -8.91
CA GLY A 287 3.77 5.79 -7.90
C GLY A 287 4.77 6.94 -8.10
N GLU A 288 5.17 7.19 -9.35
CA GLU A 288 6.09 8.27 -9.69
C GLU A 288 5.38 9.63 -9.67
N ASN A 289 4.22 9.72 -10.32
CA ASN A 289 3.51 10.99 -10.53
C ASN A 289 2.64 11.43 -9.34
N GLY A 290 2.38 10.52 -8.38
CA GLY A 290 1.48 10.76 -7.26
C GLY A 290 2.13 10.83 -5.87
N SER A 291 3.38 10.38 -5.71
CA SER A 291 4.03 10.31 -4.38
C SER A 291 4.07 11.65 -3.64
N GLU A 292 4.43 12.73 -4.33
CA GLU A 292 4.51 14.06 -3.71
C GLU A 292 3.12 14.59 -3.30
N LYS A 293 2.08 14.29 -4.08
CA LYS A 293 0.69 14.65 -3.74
C LYS A 293 0.19 13.91 -2.51
N ILE A 294 0.62 12.65 -2.32
CA ILE A 294 0.34 11.90 -1.10
C ILE A 294 1.02 12.57 0.10
N ILE A 295 2.29 12.97 -0.01
CA ILE A 295 2.99 13.69 1.06
C ILE A 295 2.28 15.01 1.40
N GLU A 296 1.90 15.78 0.38
CA GLU A 296 1.17 17.02 0.57
C GLU A 296 -0.15 16.79 1.33
N TRP A 297 -0.89 15.76 0.95
CA TRP A 297 -2.12 15.38 1.64
C TRP A 297 -1.87 14.96 3.09
N LEU A 298 -0.84 14.13 3.33
CA LEU A 298 -0.44 13.71 4.69
C LEU A 298 -0.10 14.91 5.57
N LYS A 299 0.54 15.94 5.03
CA LYS A 299 0.88 17.17 5.78
C LYS A 299 -0.36 17.96 6.22
N GLY A 300 -1.49 17.78 5.53
CA GLY A 300 -2.77 18.40 5.85
C GLY A 300 -3.65 17.59 6.81
N LEU A 301 -3.24 16.37 7.18
CA LEU A 301 -3.92 15.59 8.22
C LEU A 301 -3.64 16.20 9.59
#